data_AF-J7RYC3-F1
#
_entry.id   AF-J7RYC3-F1
#
_cell.length_a   1.000
_cell.length_b   1.000
_cell.length_c   1.000
_cell.angle_alpha   90.00
_cell.angle_beta   90.00
_cell.angle_gamma   90.00
#
_symmetry.space_group_name_H-M   'P 1'
#
loop_
_entity.id
_entity.type
_entity.pdbx_description
1 polymer ?
#
loop_
_entity_poly.entity_id
_entity_poly.type
_entity_poly.pdbx_seq_one_letter_code
_entity_poly.pdbx_strand_id
1 'polypeptide(L)'
;MSWPSMPGCQRQALNDIVGINSTNSNIISFVKQTVLDLLRKKVESNVHLRNKIVDLLTKIFYNTYGEINGNQWDTFFQDIITLLNVQPLLESSTPGGYSPVGIDYFNRICLFINSEIADQTYVRSKATQVKNNYLKDTMRMQDISSLAVIWINPLKSVISTTQHSSELSEIAILTLSCIGSYILWIDVNLIINPECIAVIFSFLDFSGTKIACSKCLVEIISKKMKPLENFALLG
;
A
#
# COMPACT_ATOMS: atom_id res chain seq x y z
N MET A 1 -13.39 -20.18 28.30
CA MET A 1 -12.32 -19.25 28.72
C MET A 1 -12.56 -17.91 28.05
N SER A 2 -13.16 -17.00 28.82
CA SER A 2 -13.51 -15.63 28.46
C SER A 2 -12.26 -14.74 28.48
N TRP A 3 -12.00 -14.04 27.38
CA TRP A 3 -11.00 -12.99 27.32
C TRP A 3 -11.42 -11.80 28.20
N PRO A 4 -10.48 -11.12 28.90
CA PRO A 4 -10.82 -9.91 29.61
C PRO A 4 -11.04 -8.77 28.60
N SER A 5 -12.23 -8.18 28.68
CA SER A 5 -12.62 -6.96 27.99
C SER A 5 -11.63 -5.81 28.26
N MET A 6 -11.06 -5.25 27.19
CA MET A 6 -10.21 -4.06 27.27
C MET A 6 -10.97 -2.86 27.87
N PRO A 7 -10.34 -2.01 28.70
CA PRO A 7 -11.00 -0.87 29.34
C PRO A 7 -11.46 0.18 28.31
N GLY A 8 -12.73 0.62 28.42
CA GLY A 8 -13.35 1.60 27.53
C GLY A 8 -12.62 2.95 27.41
N CYS A 9 -11.76 3.31 28.36
CA CYS A 9 -11.01 4.57 28.36
C CYS A 9 -10.03 4.74 27.18
N GLN A 10 -9.42 3.66 26.66
CA GLN A 10 -8.47 3.80 25.54
C GLN A 10 -9.18 4.02 24.19
N ARG A 11 -10.42 3.53 24.03
CA ARG A 11 -11.25 3.86 22.86
C ARG A 11 -11.85 5.26 22.95
N GLN A 12 -12.18 5.70 24.16
CA GLN A 12 -12.72 7.04 24.40
C GLN A 12 -11.66 8.13 24.14
N ALA A 13 -10.43 7.96 24.61
CA ALA A 13 -9.35 8.92 24.34
C ALA A 13 -9.00 9.07 22.85
N LEU A 14 -9.10 8.00 22.06
CA LEU A 14 -8.93 8.05 20.60
C LEU A 14 -10.10 8.73 19.89
N ASN A 15 -11.33 8.61 20.41
CA ASN A 15 -12.51 9.28 19.87
C ASN A 15 -12.58 10.77 20.28
N ASP A 16 -12.10 11.12 21.48
CA ASP A 16 -12.14 12.48 22.02
C ASP A 16 -11.09 13.40 21.35
N ILE A 17 -10.04 12.85 20.72
CA ILE A 17 -9.07 13.60 19.91
C ILE A 17 -9.63 13.97 18.52
N VAL A 18 -10.70 13.31 18.07
CA VAL A 18 -11.26 13.45 16.70
C VAL A 18 -12.29 14.59 16.62
N GLY A 19 -12.71 15.16 17.75
CA GLY A 19 -13.64 16.29 17.77
C GLY A 19 -12.96 17.66 17.88
N ILE A 20 -13.20 18.53 16.88
CA ILE A 20 -13.08 20.03 16.84
C ILE A 20 -12.21 20.53 15.66
N ASN A 21 -12.90 21.02 14.62
CA ASN A 21 -12.44 21.23 13.25
C ASN A 21 -11.40 22.34 12.99
N SER A 22 -10.83 23.00 14.01
CA SER A 22 -9.75 24.00 13.84
C SER A 22 -8.48 23.69 14.64
N THR A 23 -8.61 23.00 15.78
CA THR A 23 -7.50 22.39 16.53
C THR A 23 -6.98 21.14 15.83
N ASN A 24 -7.85 20.45 15.09
CA ASN A 24 -7.52 19.23 14.35
C ASN A 24 -6.40 19.46 13.33
N SER A 25 -6.36 20.57 12.57
CA SER A 25 -5.32 20.77 11.55
C SER A 25 -3.91 20.90 12.15
N ASN A 26 -3.77 21.58 13.28
CA ASN A 26 -2.48 21.76 13.98
C ASN A 26 -2.03 20.48 14.69
N ILE A 27 -2.97 19.71 15.23
CA ILE A 27 -2.67 18.41 15.84
C ILE A 27 -2.28 17.41 14.75
N ILE A 28 -3.03 17.38 13.64
CA ILE A 28 -2.75 16.51 12.49
C ILE A 28 -1.41 16.87 11.86
N SER A 29 -1.08 18.16 11.73
CA SER A 29 0.24 18.58 11.22
C SER A 29 1.36 18.18 12.17
N PHE A 30 1.18 18.35 13.49
CA PHE A 30 2.15 17.89 14.49
C PHE A 30 2.33 16.36 14.48
N VAL A 31 1.23 15.61 14.40
CA VAL A 31 1.23 14.14 14.32
C VAL A 31 1.89 13.68 13.02
N LYS A 32 1.56 14.31 11.89
CA LYS A 32 2.22 14.10 10.59
C LYS A 32 3.72 14.30 10.74
N GLN A 33 4.17 15.44 11.23
CA GLN A 33 5.60 15.74 11.40
C GLN A 33 6.28 14.73 12.33
N THR A 34 5.64 14.39 13.45
CA THR A 34 6.18 13.42 14.41
C THR A 34 6.32 12.03 13.79
N VAL A 35 5.33 11.56 13.03
CA VAL A 35 5.38 10.24 12.38
C VAL A 35 6.40 10.22 11.25
N LEU A 36 6.48 11.29 10.45
CA LEU A 36 7.50 11.43 9.41
C LEU A 36 8.91 11.48 10.01
N ASP A 37 9.09 12.19 11.13
CA ASP A 37 10.36 12.21 11.88
C ASP A 37 10.69 10.85 12.48
N LEU A 38 9.70 10.12 12.99
CA LEU A 38 9.88 8.76 13.50
C LEU A 38 10.28 7.80 12.40
N LEU A 39 9.66 7.88 11.22
CA LEU A 39 10.03 7.10 10.04
C LEU A 39 11.46 7.41 9.61
N ARG A 40 11.83 8.70 9.57
CA ARG A 40 13.18 9.15 9.23
C ARG A 40 14.23 8.66 10.22
N LYS A 41 13.93 8.69 11.53
CA LYS A 41 14.87 8.32 12.59
C LYS A 41 14.98 6.80 12.82
N LYS A 42 13.99 6.00 12.37
CA LYS A 42 13.89 4.57 12.72
C LYS A 42 13.96 3.60 11.54
N VAL A 43 14.63 4.00 10.46
CA VAL A 43 14.88 3.16 9.28
C VAL A 43 15.50 1.79 9.64
N GLU A 44 16.23 1.67 10.75
CA GLU A 44 16.88 0.42 11.20
C GLU A 44 16.15 -0.33 12.33
N SER A 45 14.91 0.03 12.66
CA SER A 45 14.20 -0.57 13.81
C SER A 45 13.69 -2.01 13.57
N ASN A 46 13.53 -2.80 14.65
CA ASN A 46 12.96 -4.16 14.58
C ASN A 46 11.56 -4.15 13.92
N VAL A 47 11.24 -5.20 13.15
CA VAL A 47 9.99 -5.43 12.41
C VAL A 47 8.73 -5.03 13.20
N HIS A 48 8.65 -5.32 14.50
CA HIS A 48 7.49 -4.97 15.32
C HIS A 48 7.26 -3.45 15.44
N LEU A 49 8.33 -2.67 15.59
CA LEU A 49 8.24 -1.22 15.65
C LEU A 49 7.87 -0.66 14.28
N ARG A 50 8.42 -1.22 13.20
CA ARG A 50 8.06 -0.84 11.83
C ARG A 50 6.57 -1.02 11.60
N ASN A 51 6.03 -2.20 11.92
CA ASN A 51 4.60 -2.49 11.75
C ASN A 51 3.70 -1.57 12.58
N LYS A 52 4.10 -1.20 13.81
CA LYS A 52 3.35 -0.22 14.61
C LYS A 52 3.35 1.19 14.01
N ILE A 53 4.48 1.61 13.46
CA ILE A 53 4.59 2.93 12.80
C ILE A 53 3.72 2.93 11.53
N VAL A 54 3.77 1.85 10.74
CA VAL A 54 2.95 1.70 9.53
C VAL A 54 1.46 1.66 9.85
N ASP A 55 1.04 0.95 10.90
CA ASP A 55 -0.34 0.93 11.39
C ASP A 55 -0.82 2.33 11.81
N LEU A 56 -0.01 3.05 12.58
CA LEU A 56 -0.31 4.43 12.96
C LEU A 56 -0.43 5.35 11.73
N LEU A 57 0.50 5.24 10.79
CA LEU A 57 0.47 6.02 9.55
C LEU A 57 -0.78 5.71 8.71
N THR A 58 -1.19 4.45 8.66
CA THR A 58 -2.41 4.02 7.94
C THR A 58 -3.66 4.62 8.56
N LYS A 59 -3.72 4.71 9.90
CA LYS A 59 -4.83 5.39 10.60
C LYS A 59 -4.83 6.89 10.34
N ILE A 60 -3.66 7.52 10.23
CA ILE A 60 -3.56 8.94 9.87
C ILE A 60 -4.05 9.12 8.44
N PHE A 61 -3.57 8.32 7.49
CA PHE A 61 -4.04 8.31 6.10
C PHE A 61 -5.57 8.20 6.04
N TYR A 62 -6.15 7.22 6.70
CA TYR A 62 -7.59 6.97 6.68
C TYR A 62 -8.43 8.17 7.15
N ASN A 63 -7.90 9.00 8.04
CA ASN A 63 -8.61 10.14 8.62
C ASN A 63 -8.23 11.49 7.99
N THR A 64 -7.24 11.55 7.10
CA THR A 64 -6.72 12.84 6.57
C THR A 64 -6.69 12.90 5.05
N TYR A 65 -6.61 11.77 4.37
CA TYR A 65 -6.44 11.70 2.92
C TYR A 65 -7.78 11.83 2.19
N GLY A 66 -7.77 12.55 1.06
CA GLY A 66 -8.88 12.69 0.13
C GLY A 66 -10.03 13.59 0.58
N GLU A 67 -10.94 13.84 -0.36
CA GLU A 67 -12.02 14.83 -0.25
C GLU A 67 -12.96 14.54 0.92
N ILE A 68 -13.23 13.26 1.18
CA ILE A 68 -14.10 12.80 2.27
C ILE A 68 -13.58 13.23 3.66
N ASN A 69 -12.29 13.51 3.79
CA ASN A 69 -11.66 14.02 5.00
C ASN A 69 -11.29 15.52 4.89
N GLY A 70 -11.80 16.23 3.87
CA GLY A 70 -11.51 17.64 3.64
C GLY A 70 -10.10 17.92 3.10
N ASN A 71 -9.47 16.95 2.43
CA ASN A 71 -8.14 17.09 1.81
C ASN A 71 -7.04 17.53 2.80
N GLN A 72 -7.12 17.08 4.06
CA GLN A 72 -6.16 17.49 5.10
C GLN A 72 -4.72 17.03 4.80
N TRP A 73 -4.55 15.94 4.05
CA TRP A 73 -3.25 15.49 3.57
C TRP A 73 -3.35 14.79 2.21
N ASP A 74 -3.71 15.53 1.17
CA ASP A 74 -3.85 14.99 -0.19
C ASP A 74 -2.50 14.57 -0.81
N THR A 75 -1.39 15.24 -0.42
CA THR A 75 -0.03 14.91 -0.88
C THR A 75 0.60 13.69 -0.16
N PHE A 76 -0.21 12.83 0.46
CA PHE A 76 0.27 11.74 1.31
C PHE A 76 1.32 10.86 0.61
N PHE A 77 0.99 10.31 -0.56
CA PHE A 77 1.91 9.40 -1.25
C PHE A 77 3.17 10.14 -1.72
N GLN A 78 3.04 11.36 -2.23
CA GLN A 78 4.18 12.17 -2.65
C GLN A 78 5.16 12.45 -1.50
N ASP A 79 4.63 12.79 -0.31
CA ASP A 79 5.44 13.05 0.87
C ASP A 79 6.16 11.76 1.34
N ILE A 80 5.47 10.61 1.31
CA ILE A 80 6.04 9.32 1.70
C ILE A 80 7.09 8.84 0.68
N ILE A 81 6.84 9.00 -0.62
CA ILE A 81 7.79 8.67 -1.70
C ILE A 81 9.09 9.47 -1.53
N THR A 82 8.96 10.77 -1.25
CA THR A 82 10.09 11.66 -1.02
C THR A 82 10.84 11.28 0.27
N LEU A 83 10.11 11.07 1.36
CA LEU A 83 10.70 10.74 2.66
C LEU A 83 11.49 9.43 2.64
N LEU A 84 10.95 8.41 1.96
CA LEU A 84 11.53 7.07 1.90
C LEU A 84 12.58 6.92 0.78
N ASN A 85 12.91 7.99 0.06
CA ASN A 85 13.80 7.97 -1.10
C ASN A 85 13.40 6.90 -2.14
N VAL A 86 12.11 6.88 -2.47
CA VAL A 86 11.48 6.00 -3.47
C VAL A 86 11.36 6.72 -4.82
N GLN A 87 11.43 8.06 -4.83
CA GLN A 87 11.32 8.92 -6.02
C GLN A 87 12.14 8.44 -7.24
N PRO A 88 13.38 7.92 -7.12
CA PRO A 88 14.13 7.43 -8.30
C PRO A 88 13.42 6.34 -9.10
N LEU A 89 12.49 5.60 -8.47
CA LEU A 89 11.68 4.56 -9.13
C LEU A 89 10.59 5.14 -10.04
N LEU A 90 10.24 6.43 -9.94
CA LEU A 90 9.27 7.07 -10.82
C LEU A 90 9.88 7.56 -12.15
N GLU A 91 11.18 7.86 -12.15
CA GLU A 91 11.84 8.56 -13.25
C GLU A 91 12.65 7.63 -14.17
N SER A 92 13.12 6.49 -13.64
CA SER A 92 14.09 5.65 -14.33
C SER A 92 13.50 4.31 -14.79
N SER A 93 13.74 3.98 -16.07
CA SER A 93 13.55 2.64 -16.63
C SER A 93 14.66 1.65 -16.23
N THR A 94 15.74 2.16 -15.63
CA THR A 94 16.86 1.39 -15.04
C THR A 94 16.98 1.70 -13.55
N PRO A 95 16.70 0.76 -12.63
CA PRO A 95 16.40 1.12 -11.24
C PRO A 95 17.69 1.14 -10.42
N GLY A 96 18.18 2.35 -10.15
CA GLY A 96 19.28 2.59 -9.22
C GLY A 96 18.98 3.81 -8.34
N GLY A 97 19.60 3.88 -7.17
CA GLY A 97 19.54 5.06 -6.31
C GLY A 97 18.33 5.19 -5.38
N TYR A 98 17.37 4.25 -5.43
CA TYR A 98 16.30 4.17 -4.42
C TYR A 98 16.80 3.46 -3.15
N SER A 99 16.15 3.72 -2.02
CA SER A 99 16.45 3.04 -0.75
C SER A 99 15.76 1.67 -0.67
N PRO A 100 16.48 0.53 -0.54
CA PRO A 100 15.87 -0.80 -0.34
C PRO A 100 14.98 -0.86 0.91
N VAL A 101 15.43 -0.24 2.00
CA VAL A 101 14.62 -0.12 3.22
C VAL A 101 13.42 0.80 3.00
N GLY A 102 13.59 1.86 2.21
CA GLY A 102 12.51 2.76 1.83
C GLY A 102 11.38 2.05 1.09
N ILE A 103 11.71 1.20 0.11
CA ILE A 103 10.70 0.43 -0.62
C ILE A 103 10.05 -0.67 0.25
N ASP A 104 10.78 -1.29 1.20
CA ASP A 104 10.18 -2.20 2.20
C ASP A 104 9.09 -1.48 3.01
N TYR A 105 9.40 -0.30 3.57
CA TYR A 105 8.42 0.50 4.29
C TYR A 105 7.26 0.93 3.40
N PHE A 106 7.54 1.42 2.19
CA PHE A 106 6.52 1.89 1.26
C PHE A 106 5.52 0.78 0.92
N ASN A 107 6.00 -0.42 0.61
CA ASN A 107 5.15 -1.57 0.32
C ASN A 107 4.33 -2.01 1.54
N ARG A 108 4.92 -2.00 2.75
CA ARG A 108 4.17 -2.28 3.98
C ARG A 108 3.05 -1.27 4.20
N ILE A 109 3.30 0.02 3.96
CA ILE A 109 2.27 1.07 4.04
C ILE A 109 1.14 0.79 3.05
N CYS A 110 1.46 0.48 1.80
CA CYS A 110 0.45 0.12 0.80
C CYS A 110 -0.39 -1.10 1.23
N LEU A 111 0.24 -2.15 1.75
CA LEU A 111 -0.47 -3.35 2.21
C LEU A 111 -1.40 -3.08 3.40
N PHE A 112 -0.95 -2.28 4.38
CA PHE A 112 -1.79 -1.88 5.51
C PHE A 112 -2.96 -1.01 5.05
N ILE A 113 -2.73 -0.03 4.16
CA ILE A 113 -3.80 0.78 3.57
C ILE A 113 -4.82 -0.12 2.85
N ASN A 114 -4.35 -1.05 2.02
CA ASN A 114 -5.23 -1.99 1.32
C ASN A 114 -6.05 -2.85 2.31
N SER A 115 -5.44 -3.32 3.40
CA SER A 115 -6.16 -4.08 4.42
C SER A 115 -7.28 -3.26 5.08
N GLU A 116 -7.06 -1.95 5.26
CA GLU A 116 -8.05 -1.07 5.89
C GLU A 116 -9.21 -0.74 4.92
N ILE A 117 -8.89 -0.39 3.67
CA ILE A 117 -9.87 0.18 2.73
C ILE A 117 -10.46 -0.83 1.73
N ALA A 118 -9.76 -1.92 1.42
CA ALA A 118 -10.11 -2.81 0.31
C ALA A 118 -10.32 -4.28 0.71
N ASP A 119 -9.84 -4.74 1.86
CA ASP A 119 -10.02 -6.13 2.30
C ASP A 119 -11.52 -6.47 2.44
N GLN A 120 -12.02 -7.46 1.72
CA GLN A 120 -13.45 -7.85 1.75
C GLN A 120 -13.74 -9.00 2.71
N THR A 121 -12.73 -9.49 3.45
CA THR A 121 -12.86 -10.62 4.38
C THR A 121 -13.84 -10.34 5.52
N TYR A 122 -13.98 -9.06 5.91
CA TYR A 122 -14.81 -8.63 7.02
C TYR A 122 -15.98 -7.76 6.56
N VAL A 123 -17.17 -8.03 7.11
CA VAL A 123 -18.35 -7.19 6.91
C VAL A 123 -18.12 -5.86 7.61
N ARG A 124 -18.16 -4.76 6.84
CA ARG A 124 -18.05 -3.39 7.34
C ARG A 124 -19.39 -2.67 7.31
N SER A 125 -19.53 -1.66 8.16
CA SER A 125 -20.73 -0.81 8.15
C SER A 125 -20.89 -0.09 6.81
N LYS A 126 -22.13 0.26 6.43
CA LYS A 126 -22.41 1.01 5.20
C LYS A 126 -21.64 2.34 5.15
N ALA A 127 -21.57 3.06 6.27
CA ALA A 127 -20.82 4.32 6.37
C ALA A 127 -19.32 4.11 6.11
N THR A 128 -18.74 3.05 6.68
CA THR A 128 -17.34 2.67 6.45
C THR A 128 -17.09 2.29 4.99
N GLN A 129 -17.98 1.51 4.37
CA GLN A 129 -17.86 1.15 2.96
C GLN A 129 -17.91 2.36 2.03
N VAL A 130 -18.79 3.33 2.31
CA VAL A 130 -18.86 4.59 1.57
C VAL A 130 -17.54 5.34 1.68
N LYS A 131 -17.02 5.53 2.90
CA LYS A 131 -15.72 6.18 3.12
C LYS A 131 -14.57 5.46 2.39
N ASN A 132 -14.51 4.13 2.49
CA ASN A 132 -13.52 3.31 1.80
C ASN A 132 -13.58 3.46 0.27
N ASN A 133 -14.79 3.57 -0.30
CA ASN A 133 -14.96 3.78 -1.72
C ASN A 133 -14.44 5.17 -2.14
N TYR A 134 -14.80 6.24 -1.41
CA TYR A 134 -14.24 7.57 -1.65
C TYR A 134 -12.71 7.58 -1.61
N LEU A 135 -12.09 6.96 -0.60
CA LEU A 135 -10.63 6.88 -0.49
C LEU A 135 -10.01 6.16 -1.70
N LYS A 136 -10.57 5.01 -2.10
CA LYS A 136 -10.11 4.29 -3.30
C LYS A 136 -10.28 5.10 -4.58
N ASP A 137 -11.40 5.83 -4.71
CA ASP A 137 -11.68 6.66 -5.87
C ASP A 137 -10.67 7.81 -5.98
N THR A 138 -10.37 8.51 -4.87
CA THR A 138 -9.31 9.53 -4.82
C THR A 138 -7.96 8.94 -5.20
N MET A 139 -7.58 7.79 -4.63
CA MET A 139 -6.32 7.12 -4.96
C MET A 139 -6.23 6.79 -6.45
N ARG A 140 -7.30 6.27 -7.07
CA ARG A 140 -7.30 5.95 -8.52
C ARG A 140 -7.07 7.18 -9.39
N MET A 141 -7.61 8.32 -8.98
CA MET A 141 -7.46 9.57 -9.74
C MET A 141 -6.07 10.19 -9.59
N GLN A 142 -5.45 10.06 -8.41
CA GLN A 142 -4.24 10.81 -8.07
C GLN A 142 -2.96 9.95 -8.07
N ASP A 143 -2.99 8.78 -7.43
CA ASP A 143 -1.76 8.11 -6.98
C ASP A 143 -1.50 6.76 -7.66
N ILE A 144 -2.55 6.01 -8.00
CA ILE A 144 -2.41 4.62 -8.44
C ILE A 144 -1.51 4.46 -9.67
N SER A 145 -1.50 5.43 -10.59
CA SER A 145 -0.59 5.43 -11.74
C SER A 145 0.87 5.44 -11.32
N SER A 146 1.24 6.29 -10.35
CA SER A 146 2.59 6.39 -9.79
C SER A 146 2.95 5.14 -8.98
N LEU A 147 2.02 4.62 -8.18
CA LEU A 147 2.21 3.40 -7.39
C LEU A 147 2.48 2.18 -8.28
N ALA A 148 1.76 2.05 -9.40
CA ALA A 148 1.99 0.97 -10.36
C ALA A 148 3.43 0.96 -10.91
N VAL A 149 3.96 2.15 -11.25
CA VAL A 149 5.36 2.32 -11.69
C VAL A 149 6.34 1.94 -10.57
N ILE A 150 6.09 2.43 -9.34
CA ILE A 150 6.91 2.13 -8.16
C ILE A 150 6.92 0.64 -7.82
N TRP A 151 5.87 -0.12 -8.10
CA TRP A 151 5.88 -1.57 -7.86
C TRP A 151 6.61 -2.34 -8.95
N ILE A 152 6.54 -1.92 -10.21
CA ILE A 152 7.18 -2.69 -11.29
C ILE A 152 8.70 -2.47 -11.34
N ASN A 153 9.18 -1.25 -11.10
CA ASN A 153 10.59 -0.93 -11.28
C ASN A 153 11.56 -1.63 -10.30
N PRO A 154 11.24 -1.81 -9.00
CA PRO A 154 12.05 -2.62 -8.09
C PRO A 154 12.14 -4.08 -8.53
N LEU A 155 11.07 -4.65 -9.09
CA LEU A 155 11.08 -6.02 -9.60
C LEU A 155 12.07 -6.16 -10.77
N LYS A 156 12.08 -5.20 -11.70
CA LYS A 156 13.09 -5.14 -12.77
C LYS A 156 14.52 -5.07 -12.20
N SER A 157 14.72 -4.31 -11.12
CA SER A 157 16.02 -4.18 -10.43
C SER A 157 16.50 -5.52 -9.89
N VAL A 158 15.59 -6.22 -9.19
CA VAL A 158 15.88 -7.52 -8.57
C VAL A 158 16.23 -8.59 -9.61
N ILE A 159 15.58 -8.58 -10.78
CA ILE A 159 15.92 -9.51 -11.88
C ILE A 159 17.30 -9.19 -12.47
N SER A 160 17.65 -7.90 -12.58
CA SER A 160 18.93 -7.49 -13.19
C SER A 160 20.16 -7.77 -12.32
N THR A 161 19.97 -8.03 -11.02
CA THR A 161 21.09 -8.33 -10.12
C THR A 161 21.50 -9.80 -10.19
N THR A 162 22.80 -10.07 -10.11
CA THR A 162 23.36 -11.42 -10.04
C THR A 162 23.41 -11.97 -8.61
N GLN A 163 23.20 -11.11 -7.61
CA GLN A 163 23.24 -11.47 -6.19
C GLN A 163 21.83 -11.40 -5.59
N HIS A 164 21.16 -12.54 -5.50
CA HIS A 164 19.85 -12.64 -4.86
C HIS A 164 19.99 -12.79 -3.35
N SER A 165 19.97 -11.67 -2.63
CA SER A 165 19.92 -11.66 -1.17
C SER A 165 18.51 -11.95 -0.63
N SER A 166 18.43 -12.32 0.65
CA SER A 166 17.15 -12.48 1.35
C SER A 166 16.35 -11.17 1.41
N GLU A 167 17.03 -10.03 1.54
CA GLU A 167 16.43 -8.70 1.53
C GLU A 167 15.74 -8.39 0.19
N LEU A 168 16.42 -8.65 -0.93
CA LEU A 168 15.83 -8.45 -2.27
C LEU A 168 14.65 -9.40 -2.51
N SER A 169 14.70 -10.61 -1.95
CA SER A 169 13.58 -11.56 -1.99
C SER A 169 12.37 -11.04 -1.21
N GLU A 170 12.58 -10.48 -0.02
CA GLU A 170 11.52 -9.87 0.79
C GLU A 170 10.89 -8.66 0.08
N ILE A 171 11.71 -7.79 -0.52
CA ILE A 171 11.23 -6.66 -1.32
C ILE A 171 10.35 -7.16 -2.47
N ALA A 172 10.79 -8.19 -3.20
CA ALA A 172 10.01 -8.78 -4.28
C ALA A 172 8.69 -9.39 -3.77
N ILE A 173 8.71 -10.12 -2.65
CA ILE A 173 7.51 -10.68 -2.01
C ILE A 173 6.50 -9.60 -1.67
N LEU A 174 6.94 -8.53 -0.99
CA LEU A 174 6.07 -7.42 -0.60
C LEU A 174 5.51 -6.68 -1.81
N THR A 175 6.34 -6.47 -2.83
CA THR A 175 5.95 -5.78 -4.06
C THR A 175 4.91 -6.60 -4.86
N LEU A 176 5.14 -7.89 -5.04
CA LEU A 176 4.18 -8.81 -5.67
C LEU A 176 2.87 -8.87 -4.88
N SER A 177 2.94 -8.82 -3.55
CA SER A 177 1.76 -8.78 -2.67
C SER A 177 0.97 -7.47 -2.84
N CYS A 178 1.65 -6.33 -3.01
CA CYS A 178 0.99 -5.05 -3.31
C CYS A 178 0.24 -5.14 -4.64
N ILE A 179 0.90 -5.59 -5.69
CA ILE A 179 0.30 -5.73 -7.03
C ILE A 179 -0.94 -6.62 -6.96
N GLY A 180 -0.81 -7.82 -6.40
CA GLY A 180 -1.92 -8.77 -6.29
C GLY A 180 -3.09 -8.24 -5.47
N SER A 181 -2.83 -7.48 -4.41
CA SER A 181 -3.89 -6.91 -3.55
C SER A 181 -4.63 -5.75 -4.22
N TYR A 182 -3.90 -4.85 -4.89
CA TYR A 182 -4.48 -3.65 -5.48
C TYR A 182 -5.23 -3.94 -6.79
N ILE A 183 -4.80 -4.95 -7.55
CA ILE A 183 -5.41 -5.27 -8.85
C ILE A 183 -6.90 -5.59 -8.76
N LEU A 184 -7.37 -6.02 -7.59
CA LEU A 184 -8.77 -6.28 -7.30
C LEU A 184 -9.66 -5.05 -7.50
N TRP A 185 -9.14 -3.84 -7.31
CA TRP A 185 -9.94 -2.61 -7.32
C TRP A 185 -9.39 -1.47 -8.16
N ILE A 186 -8.17 -1.54 -8.70
CA ILE A 186 -7.61 -0.53 -9.63
C ILE A 186 -7.91 -0.85 -11.11
N ASP A 187 -7.52 0.06 -12.02
CA ASP A 187 -7.45 -0.27 -13.45
C ASP A 187 -6.34 -1.29 -13.70
N VAL A 188 -6.76 -2.44 -14.21
CA VAL A 188 -5.91 -3.59 -14.45
C VAL A 188 -4.85 -3.32 -15.54
N ASN A 189 -5.13 -2.39 -16.46
CA ASN A 189 -4.25 -2.07 -17.59
C ASN A 189 -2.96 -1.37 -17.16
N LEU A 190 -2.92 -0.80 -15.94
CA LEU A 190 -1.71 -0.22 -15.37
C LEU A 190 -0.62 -1.26 -15.09
N ILE A 191 -1.00 -2.53 -14.90
CA ILE A 191 -0.10 -3.63 -14.58
C ILE A 191 -0.06 -4.68 -15.70
N ILE A 192 -1.19 -4.96 -16.38
CA ILE A 192 -1.25 -5.97 -17.44
C ILE A 192 -0.78 -5.37 -18.77
N ASN A 193 0.52 -5.11 -18.87
CA ASN A 193 1.20 -4.97 -20.15
C ASN A 193 2.19 -6.15 -20.33
N PRO A 194 2.55 -6.53 -21.57
CA PRO A 194 3.40 -7.70 -21.82
C PRO A 194 4.73 -7.67 -21.07
N GLU A 195 5.33 -6.50 -20.91
CA GLU A 195 6.60 -6.31 -20.22
C GLU A 195 6.47 -6.58 -18.71
N CYS A 196 5.49 -5.95 -18.05
CA CYS A 196 5.20 -6.13 -16.63
C CYS A 196 4.83 -7.57 -16.31
N ILE A 197 4.03 -8.21 -17.16
CA ILE A 197 3.66 -9.62 -16.99
C ILE A 197 4.89 -10.50 -17.09
N ALA A 198 5.78 -10.29 -18.07
CA ALA A 198 7.03 -11.04 -18.17
C ALA A 198 7.92 -10.85 -16.92
N VAL A 199 8.02 -9.62 -16.41
CA VAL A 199 8.72 -9.31 -15.16
C VAL A 199 8.14 -10.11 -13.99
N ILE A 200 6.82 -10.07 -13.78
CA ILE A 200 6.15 -10.82 -12.71
C ILE A 200 6.41 -12.33 -12.88
N PHE A 201 6.25 -12.88 -14.09
CA PHE A 201 6.44 -14.31 -14.35
C PHE A 201 7.84 -14.82 -13.99
N SER A 202 8.89 -14.02 -14.20
CA SER A 202 10.26 -14.42 -13.84
C SER A 202 10.43 -14.72 -12.35
N PHE A 203 9.57 -14.19 -11.48
CA PHE A 203 9.60 -14.49 -10.05
C PHE A 203 9.08 -15.89 -9.67
N LEU A 204 8.63 -16.69 -10.64
CA LEU A 204 8.41 -18.13 -10.47
C LEU A 204 9.72 -18.93 -10.46
N ASP A 205 10.81 -18.37 -10.99
CA ASP A 205 12.10 -19.05 -11.05
C ASP A 205 12.87 -18.95 -9.73
N PHE A 206 12.67 -17.87 -8.95
CA PHE A 206 13.30 -17.70 -7.64
C PHE A 206 12.51 -18.42 -6.53
N SER A 207 13.15 -19.36 -5.82
CA SER A 207 12.53 -20.19 -4.78
C SER A 207 11.84 -19.40 -3.66
N GLY A 208 12.42 -18.28 -3.24
CA GLY A 208 11.88 -17.44 -2.16
C GLY A 208 10.61 -16.68 -2.55
N THR A 209 10.38 -16.41 -3.85
CA THR A 209 9.28 -15.53 -4.31
C THR A 209 8.13 -16.30 -4.96
N LYS A 210 8.30 -17.60 -5.26
CA LYS A 210 7.31 -18.39 -6.03
C LYS A 210 5.90 -18.29 -5.47
N ILE A 211 5.73 -18.40 -4.15
CA ILE A 211 4.41 -18.36 -3.52
C ILE A 211 3.74 -17.00 -3.72
N ALA A 212 4.47 -15.90 -3.48
CA ALA A 212 3.95 -14.55 -3.64
C ALA A 212 3.64 -14.26 -5.12
N CYS A 213 4.52 -14.70 -6.02
CA CYS A 213 4.34 -14.58 -7.46
C CYS A 213 3.08 -15.34 -7.94
N SER A 214 2.93 -16.61 -7.58
CA SER A 214 1.76 -17.41 -7.96
C SER A 214 0.46 -16.79 -7.45
N LYS A 215 0.43 -16.29 -6.21
CA LYS A 215 -0.74 -15.57 -5.68
C LYS A 215 -1.05 -14.32 -6.50
N CYS A 216 -0.04 -13.49 -6.78
CA CYS A 216 -0.20 -12.29 -7.61
C CYS A 216 -0.76 -12.64 -9.00
N LEU A 217 -0.22 -13.66 -9.66
CA LEU A 217 -0.71 -14.13 -10.96
C LEU A 217 -2.16 -14.62 -10.91
N VAL A 218 -2.55 -15.35 -9.86
CA VAL A 218 -3.94 -15.78 -9.65
C VAL A 218 -4.88 -14.58 -9.53
N GLU A 219 -4.51 -13.54 -8.79
CA GLU A 219 -5.32 -12.32 -8.68
C GLU A 219 -5.44 -11.59 -10.03
N ILE A 220 -4.33 -11.49 -10.78
CA ILE A 220 -4.31 -10.90 -12.13
C ILE A 220 -5.27 -11.64 -13.07
N ILE A 221 -5.19 -12.98 -13.11
CA ILE A 221 -6.04 -13.81 -13.95
C ILE A 221 -7.50 -13.68 -13.50
N SER A 222 -7.77 -13.77 -12.21
CA SER A 222 -9.13 -13.68 -11.65
C SER A 222 -9.78 -12.34 -11.95
N LYS A 223 -9.02 -11.24 -11.91
CA LYS A 223 -9.51 -9.92 -12.28
C LYS A 223 -9.82 -9.81 -13.77
N LYS A 224 -9.05 -10.46 -14.65
CA LYS A 224 -9.28 -10.49 -16.11
C LYS A 224 -10.45 -11.40 -16.52
N MET A 225 -10.71 -12.45 -15.74
CA MET A 225 -11.84 -13.35 -15.99
C MET A 225 -13.20 -12.71 -15.64
N LYS A 226 -13.26 -11.84 -14.62
CA LYS A 226 -14.49 -11.09 -14.27
C LYS A 226 -15.07 -10.24 -15.43
N PRO A 227 -14.28 -9.57 -16.29
CA PRO A 227 -14.80 -8.90 -17.48
C PRO A 227 -15.28 -9.84 -18.60
N LEU A 228 -14.82 -11.10 -18.66
CA LEU A 228 -15.18 -12.05 -19.72
C LEU A 228 -16.51 -12.79 -19.46
N GLU A 229 -16.98 -12.84 -18.21
CA GLU A 229 -18.30 -13.39 -17.89
C GLU A 229 -19.47 -12.57 -18.49
N ASN A 230 -19.20 -11.39 -19.08
CA ASN A 230 -20.17 -10.62 -19.87
C ASN A 230 -20.38 -11.13 -21.32
N PHE A 231 -19.63 -12.13 -21.79
CA PHE A 231 -19.89 -12.76 -23.10
C PHE A 231 -20.72 -14.05 -23.01
N ALA A 232 -21.09 -14.50 -21.80
CA ALA A 232 -21.98 -15.66 -21.60
C ALA A 232 -23.48 -15.31 -21.56
N LEU A 233 -23.85 -14.04 -21.75
CA LEU A 233 -25.24 -13.58 -21.90
C LEU A 233 -25.60 -13.13 -23.34
N LEU A 234 -24.73 -13.43 -24.31
CA LEU A 234 -25.04 -13.39 -25.74
C LEU A 234 -24.93 -14.80 -26.32
N GLY A 235 -25.86 -15.65 -25.89
CA GLY A 235 -26.13 -16.99 -26.41
C GLY A 235 -27.55 -17.38 -26.08
#